data_AF-A0A4Y2TM49-F1
#
_entry.id   AF-A0A4Y2TM49-F1
#
_cell.length_a   1.000
_cell.length_b   1.000
_cell.length_c   1.000
_cell.angle_alpha   90.00
_cell.angle_beta   90.00
_cell.angle_gamma   90.00
#
_symmetry.space_group_name_H-M   'P 1'
#
loop_
_entity.id
_entity.type
_entity.pdbx_description
1 polymer ?
#
loop_
_entity_poly.entity_id
_entity_poly.type
_entity_poly.pdbx_seq_one_letter_code
_entity_poly.pdbx_strand_id
1 'polypeptide(L)'
;MILDRILTNRKEQREFEMKKLEVAQSSQRINDESRDRAELGPKIQLAKILPKLDENHDEMGLYLINFERRAEMAQVPMKDWVAYLSAVLPAELSNMLAREPTSEANNYDFVKSITLKRYKLNNEKLKQCFIDTKNQHRNRGEITHMN
;
A
#
# COMPACT_ATOMS: atom_id res chain seq x y z
N MET A 1 6.20 -69.35 -15.93
CA MET A 1 6.21 -68.53 -17.16
C MET A 1 4.99 -67.61 -17.30
N ILE A 2 3.75 -68.08 -17.44
CA ILE A 2 2.57 -67.17 -17.60
C ILE A 2 2.18 -66.48 -16.27
N LEU A 3 2.15 -67.24 -15.18
CA LEU A 3 1.77 -66.71 -13.86
C LEU A 3 2.77 -65.67 -13.33
N ASP A 4 4.09 -65.89 -13.51
CA ASP A 4 5.12 -64.92 -13.15
C ASP A 4 4.91 -63.59 -13.87
N ARG A 5 4.59 -63.64 -15.16
CA ARG A 5 4.36 -62.43 -15.97
C ARG A 5 3.15 -61.64 -15.48
N ILE A 6 2.10 -62.31 -15.00
CA ILE A 6 0.91 -61.67 -14.42
C ILE A 6 1.26 -61.03 -13.06
N LEU A 7 2.03 -61.73 -12.23
CA LEU A 7 2.45 -61.22 -10.91
C LEU A 7 3.39 -60.01 -11.06
N THR A 8 4.32 -60.04 -12.02
CA THR A 8 5.20 -58.92 -12.35
C THR A 8 4.42 -57.71 -12.84
N ASN A 9 3.50 -57.88 -13.79
CA ASN A 9 2.64 -56.78 -14.26
C ASN A 9 1.81 -56.16 -13.13
N ARG A 10 1.26 -56.99 -12.23
CA ARG A 10 0.51 -56.52 -11.05
C ARG A 10 1.38 -55.79 -10.02
N LYS A 11 2.68 -56.05 -10.00
CA LYS A 11 3.63 -55.36 -9.12
C LYS A 11 4.02 -54.01 -9.73
N GLU A 12 4.38 -54.00 -11.01
CA GLU A 12 4.72 -52.79 -11.76
C GLU A 12 3.56 -51.77 -11.78
N GLN A 13 2.32 -52.25 -11.94
CA GLN A 13 1.14 -51.39 -11.89
C GLN A 13 0.98 -50.70 -10.51
N ARG A 14 1.22 -51.42 -9.41
CA ARG A 14 1.14 -50.85 -8.06
C ARG A 14 2.26 -49.86 -7.78
N GLU A 15 3.46 -50.14 -8.26
CA GLU A 15 4.60 -49.21 -8.15
C GLU A 15 4.35 -47.94 -8.97
N PHE A 16 3.77 -48.07 -10.16
CA PHE A 16 3.39 -46.93 -11.00
C PHE A 16 2.33 -46.04 -10.32
N GLU A 17 1.28 -46.66 -9.77
CA GLU A 17 0.24 -45.94 -9.03
C GLU A 17 0.78 -45.23 -7.78
N MET A 18 1.67 -45.88 -7.04
CA MET A 18 2.33 -45.29 -5.87
C MET A 18 3.18 -44.07 -6.25
N LYS A 19 3.97 -44.17 -7.32
CA LYS A 19 4.79 -43.06 -7.81
C LYS A 19 3.96 -41.89 -8.31
N LYS A 20 2.81 -42.16 -8.95
CA LYS A 20 1.86 -41.11 -9.37
C LYS A 20 1.27 -40.38 -8.16
N LEU A 21 0.92 -41.11 -7.10
CA LEU A 21 0.39 -40.53 -5.87
C LEU A 21 1.46 -39.70 -5.13
N GLU A 22 2.70 -40.19 -5.06
CA GLU A 22 3.84 -39.48 -4.46
C GLU A 22 4.14 -38.16 -5.19
N VAL A 23 4.15 -38.18 -6.52
CA VAL A 23 4.33 -36.96 -7.33
C VAL A 23 3.19 -35.97 -7.09
N ALA A 24 1.94 -36.43 -7.08
CA ALA A 24 0.79 -35.56 -6.80
C ALA A 24 0.84 -34.95 -5.39
N GLN A 25 1.19 -35.75 -4.37
CA GLN A 25 1.36 -35.27 -3.00
C GLN A 25 2.54 -34.31 -2.86
N SER A 26 3.66 -34.58 -3.54
CA SER A 26 4.83 -33.70 -3.54
C SER A 26 4.51 -32.36 -4.22
N SER A 27 3.84 -32.38 -5.37
CA SER A 27 3.38 -31.15 -6.04
C SER A 27 2.40 -30.36 -5.18
N GLN A 28 1.49 -31.04 -4.47
CA GLN A 28 0.56 -30.36 -3.56
C GLN A 28 1.27 -29.74 -2.37
N ARG A 29 2.23 -30.44 -1.75
CA ARG A 29 3.08 -29.91 -0.67
C ARG A 29 3.92 -28.71 -1.12
N ILE A 30 4.50 -28.76 -2.31
CA ILE A 30 5.27 -27.65 -2.88
C ILE A 30 4.37 -26.43 -3.10
N ASN A 31 3.13 -26.62 -3.57
CA ASN A 31 2.15 -25.55 -3.75
C ASN A 31 1.66 -24.95 -2.41
N ASP A 32 1.46 -25.77 -1.39
CA ASP A 32 1.05 -25.31 -0.06
C ASP A 32 2.21 -24.58 0.64
N GLU A 33 3.44 -25.10 0.60
CA GLU A 33 4.62 -24.42 1.16
C GLU A 33 4.95 -23.11 0.43
N SER A 34 4.67 -23.00 -0.86
CA SER A 34 4.87 -21.75 -1.62
C SER A 34 3.76 -20.74 -1.34
N ARG A 35 2.53 -21.17 -1.09
CA ARG A 35 1.45 -20.32 -0.53
C ARG A 35 1.80 -19.82 0.87
N ASP A 36 2.26 -20.69 1.76
CA ASP A 36 2.63 -20.31 3.13
C ASP A 36 3.86 -19.38 3.16
N ARG A 37 4.86 -19.60 2.30
CA ARG A 37 5.98 -18.64 2.14
C ARG A 37 5.55 -17.30 1.53
N ALA A 38 4.56 -17.28 0.65
CA ALA A 38 3.99 -16.03 0.14
C ALA A 38 3.14 -15.30 1.20
N GLU A 39 2.50 -16.04 2.12
CA GLU A 39 1.71 -15.47 3.21
C GLU A 39 2.53 -15.11 4.47
N LEU A 40 3.74 -15.66 4.64
CA LEU A 40 4.59 -15.51 5.83
C LEU A 40 6.04 -15.12 5.54
N GLY A 41 6.31 -14.44 4.42
CA GLY A 41 7.53 -13.62 4.33
C GLY A 41 7.58 -12.62 5.50
N PRO A 42 8.72 -11.98 5.82
CA PRO A 42 8.75 -10.90 6.80
C PRO A 42 7.85 -9.77 6.27
N LYS A 43 6.55 -9.86 6.58
CA LYS A 43 5.56 -8.81 6.45
C LYS A 43 6.03 -7.77 7.44
N ILE A 44 6.97 -6.93 6.99
CA ILE A 44 7.12 -5.60 7.52
C ILE A 44 5.71 -5.05 7.38
N GLN A 45 4.95 -5.09 8.48
CA GLN A 45 3.61 -4.57 8.49
C GLN A 45 3.81 -3.12 8.12
N LEU A 46 3.39 -2.74 6.92
CA LEU A 46 3.63 -1.41 6.39
C LEU A 46 3.15 -0.35 7.41
N ALA A 47 2.10 -0.66 8.17
CA ALA A 47 1.60 0.07 9.33
C ALA A 47 2.58 0.25 10.51
N LYS A 48 3.53 -0.67 10.75
CA LYS A 48 4.56 -0.57 11.80
C LYS A 48 5.73 0.32 11.41
N ILE A 49 5.99 0.48 10.11
CA ILE A 49 7.10 1.30 9.62
C ILE A 49 6.65 2.67 9.11
N LEU A 50 5.39 2.82 8.71
CA LEU A 50 4.87 4.10 8.23
C LEU A 50 4.72 5.08 9.41
N PRO A 51 5.43 6.22 9.40
CA PRO A 51 5.13 7.29 10.32
C PRO A 51 3.73 7.86 10.03
N LYS A 52 3.05 8.34 11.07
CA LYS A 52 1.82 9.12 10.91
C LYS A 52 2.16 10.43 10.17
N LEU A 53 1.24 10.89 9.34
CA LEU A 53 1.36 12.19 8.69
C LEU A 53 1.24 13.32 9.73
N ASP A 54 2.21 14.23 9.75
CA ASP A 54 2.12 15.50 10.47
C ASP A 54 1.72 16.61 9.50
N GLU A 55 0.46 17.06 9.55
CA GLU A 55 -0.07 18.07 8.63
C GLU A 55 0.64 19.43 8.71
N ASN A 56 1.36 19.72 9.80
CA ASN A 56 2.05 21.00 10.00
C ASN A 56 3.48 21.00 9.44
N HIS A 57 4.11 19.83 9.34
CA HIS A 57 5.53 19.71 9.00
C HIS A 57 5.78 18.88 7.73
N ASP A 58 4.91 17.90 7.44
CA ASP A 58 5.10 17.00 6.31
C ASP A 58 4.53 17.58 5.02
N GLU A 59 5.34 17.53 3.96
CA GLU A 59 4.86 17.75 2.60
C GLU A 59 4.12 16.50 2.11
N MET A 60 2.81 16.60 1.92
CA MET A 60 1.95 15.47 1.49
C MET A 60 2.46 14.75 0.23
N GLY A 61 3.00 15.49 -0.74
CA GLY A 61 3.58 14.90 -1.94
C GLY A 61 4.76 13.98 -1.64
N LEU A 62 5.67 14.43 -0.78
CA LEU A 62 6.83 13.66 -0.35
C LEU A 62 6.42 12.47 0.54
N TYR A 63 5.40 12.65 1.38
CA TYR A 63 4.83 11.57 2.18
C TYR A 63 4.33 10.42 1.29
N LEU A 64 3.55 10.73 0.25
CA LEU A 64 3.02 9.72 -0.67
C LEU A 64 4.13 9.00 -1.43
N ILE A 65 5.18 9.69 -1.90
CA ILE A 65 6.34 9.04 -2.55
C ILE A 65 7.02 8.04 -1.61
N ASN A 66 7.19 8.40 -0.33
CA ASN A 66 7.78 7.51 0.66
C ASN A 66 6.88 6.32 1.00
N PHE A 67 5.55 6.54 1.03
CA PHE A 67 4.57 5.47 1.18
C PHE A 67 4.68 4.45 0.04
N GLU A 68 4.68 4.91 -1.22
CA GLU A 68 4.75 4.07 -2.42
C GLU A 68 6.00 3.19 -2.41
N ARG A 69 7.17 3.80 -2.17
CA ARG A 69 8.44 3.06 -2.05
C ARG A 69 8.40 1.98 -0.98
N ARG A 70 7.82 2.28 0.18
CA ARG A 70 7.71 1.31 1.29
C ARG A 70 6.73 0.19 0.97
N ALA A 71 5.61 0.51 0.31
CA ALA A 71 4.62 -0.46 -0.12
C ALA A 71 5.20 -1.40 -1.20
N GLU A 72 5.96 -0.87 -2.15
CA GLU A 72 6.70 -1.65 -3.15
C GLU A 72 7.76 -2.54 -2.51
N MET A 73 8.58 -2.00 -1.60
CA MET A 73 9.59 -2.78 -0.87
C MET A 73 8.98 -3.91 -0.04
N ALA A 74 7.81 -3.67 0.56
CA ALA A 74 7.05 -4.67 1.30
C ALA A 74 6.19 -5.57 0.40
N GLN A 75 6.26 -5.41 -0.93
CA GLN A 75 5.51 -6.16 -1.93
C GLN A 75 4.00 -6.18 -1.65
N VAL A 76 3.46 -5.05 -1.17
CA VAL A 76 2.03 -4.92 -0.89
C VAL A 76 1.27 -4.86 -2.21
N PRO A 77 0.23 -5.70 -2.41
CA PRO A 77 -0.62 -5.60 -3.59
C PRO A 77 -1.27 -4.21 -3.70
N MET A 78 -1.27 -3.62 -4.89
CA MET A 78 -1.78 -2.25 -5.10
C MET A 78 -3.23 -2.04 -4.61
N LYS A 79 -4.06 -3.09 -4.70
CA LYS A 79 -5.44 -3.11 -4.16
C LYS A 79 -5.53 -2.85 -2.65
N ASP A 80 -4.47 -3.12 -1.90
CA ASP A 80 -4.44 -2.99 -0.45
C ASP A 80 -3.83 -1.66 -0.01
N TRP A 81 -3.23 -0.88 -0.94
CA TRP A 81 -2.53 0.37 -0.63
C TRP A 81 -3.43 1.40 0.04
N VAL A 82 -4.67 1.54 -0.43
CA VAL A 82 -5.65 2.46 0.16
C VAL A 82 -5.88 2.11 1.64
N ALA A 83 -6.06 0.85 1.99
CA ALA A 83 -6.31 0.44 3.37
C ALA A 83 -5.13 0.81 4.29
N TYR A 84 -3.89 0.62 3.83
CA TYR A 84 -2.71 1.04 4.58
C TYR A 84 -2.59 2.56 4.69
N LEU A 85 -2.90 3.28 3.61
CA LEU A 85 -2.87 4.74 3.60
C LEU A 85 -3.93 5.29 4.57
N SER A 86 -5.16 4.79 4.55
CA SER A 86 -6.24 5.22 5.46
C SER A 86 -5.90 5.03 6.94
N ALA A 87 -5.05 4.07 7.30
CA ALA A 87 -4.63 3.84 8.68
C ALA A 87 -3.67 4.92 9.22
N VAL A 88 -3.00 5.66 8.32
CA VAL A 88 -2.00 6.68 8.66
C VAL A 88 -2.43 8.10 8.32
N LEU A 89 -3.51 8.26 7.55
CA LEU A 89 -4.08 9.56 7.22
C LEU A 89 -4.82 10.19 8.42
N PRO A 90 -4.81 11.53 8.51
CA PRO A 90 -5.67 12.27 9.41
C PRO A 90 -7.16 12.00 9.18
N ALA A 91 -7.95 12.09 10.24
CA ALA A 91 -9.39 11.80 10.20
C ALA A 91 -10.15 12.67 9.19
N GLU A 92 -9.70 13.90 8.96
CA GLU A 92 -10.32 14.81 7.98
C GLU A 92 -10.27 14.24 6.55
N LEU A 93 -9.14 13.66 6.14
CA LEU A 93 -9.01 13.02 4.82
C LEU A 93 -9.85 11.76 4.73
N SER A 94 -9.86 10.95 5.79
CA SER A 94 -10.71 9.75 5.86
C SER A 94 -12.20 10.11 5.70
N ASN A 95 -12.65 11.22 6.30
CA ASN A 95 -14.01 11.73 6.16
C ASN A 95 -14.31 12.24 4.74
N MET A 96 -13.31 12.75 4.02
CA MET A 96 -13.45 13.16 2.62
C MET A 96 -13.61 11.95 1.71
N LEU A 97 -12.77 10.93 1.89
CA LEU A 97 -12.82 9.68 1.14
C LEU A 97 -14.14 8.92 1.39
N ALA A 98 -14.69 8.99 2.60
CA ALA A 98 -15.98 8.38 2.95
C ALA A 98 -17.18 8.96 2.18
N ARG A 99 -17.04 10.15 1.56
CA ARG A 99 -18.09 10.77 0.74
C ARG A 99 -18.05 10.32 -0.71
N GLU A 100 -16.97 9.68 -1.13
CA GLU A 100 -16.75 9.23 -2.49
C GLU A 100 -17.32 7.82 -2.67
N PRO A 101 -17.71 7.43 -3.90
CA PRO A 101 -18.17 6.07 -4.18
C PRO A 101 -17.10 5.04 -3.80
N THR A 102 -17.52 3.86 -3.33
CA THR A 102 -16.59 2.80 -2.90
C THR A 102 -15.58 2.39 -3.98
N SER A 103 -15.95 2.49 -5.26
CA SER A 103 -15.03 2.24 -6.38
C SER A 103 -13.89 3.24 -6.43
N GLU A 104 -14.18 4.52 -6.21
CA GLU A 104 -13.19 5.61 -6.23
C GLU A 104 -12.40 5.65 -4.91
N ALA A 105 -13.08 5.49 -3.78
CA ALA A 105 -12.44 5.45 -2.47
C ALA A 105 -11.43 4.31 -2.33
N ASN A 106 -11.60 3.20 -3.07
CA ASN A 106 -10.64 2.09 -3.12
C ASN A 106 -9.63 2.20 -4.27
N ASN A 107 -9.74 3.22 -5.13
CA ASN A 107 -8.78 3.46 -6.20
C ASN A 107 -7.64 4.34 -5.69
N TYR A 108 -6.44 3.79 -5.60
CA TYR A 108 -5.28 4.51 -5.10
C TYR A 108 -4.96 5.78 -5.89
N ASP A 109 -5.08 5.76 -7.22
CA ASP A 109 -4.77 6.93 -8.06
C ASP A 109 -5.76 8.07 -7.80
N PHE A 110 -7.04 7.72 -7.62
CA PHE A 110 -8.07 8.68 -7.24
C PHE A 110 -7.77 9.27 -5.85
N VAL A 111 -7.54 8.41 -4.85
CA VAL A 111 -7.20 8.81 -3.48
C VAL A 111 -5.95 9.71 -3.44
N LYS A 112 -4.92 9.37 -4.21
CA LYS A 112 -3.70 10.18 -4.36
C LYS A 112 -4.03 11.56 -4.93
N SER A 113 -4.84 11.62 -5.97
CA SER A 113 -5.20 12.87 -6.64
C SER A 113 -5.98 13.84 -5.73
N ILE A 114 -7.00 13.35 -5.02
CA ILE A 114 -7.84 14.17 -4.13
C ILE A 114 -7.04 14.64 -2.92
N THR A 115 -6.20 13.77 -2.37
CA THR A 115 -5.31 14.09 -1.26
C THR A 115 -4.32 15.19 -1.65
N LEU A 116 -3.63 15.04 -2.79
CA LEU A 116 -2.71 16.07 -3.29
C LEU A 116 -3.43 17.40 -3.56
N LYS A 117 -4.62 17.37 -4.14
CA LYS A 117 -5.41 18.59 -4.41
C LYS A 117 -5.73 19.35 -3.12
N ARG A 118 -6.11 18.64 -2.04
CA ARG A 118 -6.38 19.23 -0.73
C ARG A 118 -5.16 19.96 -0.16
N TYR A 119 -4.00 19.31 -0.14
CA TYR A 119 -2.79 19.90 0.47
C TYR A 119 -2.08 20.91 -0.42
N LYS A 120 -2.20 20.83 -1.75
CA LYS A 120 -1.74 21.90 -2.66
C LYS A 120 -2.48 23.21 -2.37
N LEU A 121 -3.80 23.15 -2.25
CA LEU A 121 -4.62 24.30 -1.86
C LEU A 121 -4.24 24.83 -0.47
N ASN A 122 -3.80 23.97 0.45
CA ASN A 122 -3.37 24.39 1.77
C ASN A 122 -2.01 25.11 1.73
N ASN A 123 -1.05 24.60 0.96
CA ASN A 123 0.27 25.22 0.78
C ASN A 123 0.17 26.59 0.07
N GLU A 124 -0.72 26.72 -0.92
CA GLU A 124 -1.00 28.00 -1.58
C GLU A 124 -1.64 29.02 -0.62
N LYS A 125 -2.60 28.60 0.21
CA LYS A 125 -3.19 29.46 1.24
C LYS A 125 -2.18 29.92 2.29
N LEU A 126 -1.26 29.03 2.70
CA LEU A 126 -0.19 29.37 3.64
C LEU A 126 0.79 30.39 3.02
N LYS A 127 1.19 30.18 1.75
CA LYS A 127 1.99 31.16 0.99
C LYS A 127 1.29 32.51 0.89
N GLN A 128 -0.01 32.50 0.59
CA GLN A 128 -0.81 33.72 0.52
C GLN A 128 -0.87 34.43 1.88
N CYS A 129 -1.14 33.72 2.98
CA CYS A 129 -1.13 34.31 4.33
C CYS A 129 0.24 34.91 4.68
N PHE A 130 1.35 34.26 4.29
CA PHE A 130 2.70 34.77 4.52
C PHE A 130 2.98 36.05 3.70
N ILE A 131 2.54 36.09 2.44
CA ILE A 131 2.64 37.28 1.58
C ILE A 131 1.78 38.42 2.14
N ASP A 132 0.54 38.13 2.53
CA ASP A 132 -0.39 39.11 3.09
C ASP A 132 0.15 39.70 4.41
N THR A 133 0.76 38.87 5.25
CA THR A 133 1.43 39.30 6.49
C THR A 133 2.64 40.20 6.19
N LYS A 134 3.49 39.83 5.22
CA LYS A 134 4.60 40.70 4.76
C LYS A 134 4.12 42.05 4.22
N ASN A 135 3.03 42.05 3.46
CA ASN A 135 2.45 43.26 2.89
C ASN A 135 1.82 44.15 3.98
N GLN A 136 1.21 43.58 5.02
CA GLN A 136 0.72 44.34 6.18
C GLN A 136 1.85 44.99 6.99
N HIS A 137 2.98 44.30 7.19
CA HIS A 137 4.13 44.88 7.88
C HIS A 137 4.81 46.00 7.07
N ARG A 138 4.87 45.86 5.75
CA ARG A 138 5.40 46.91 4.87
C ARG A 138 4.53 48.17 4.87
N ASN A 139 3.21 48.02 4.78
CA ASN A 139 2.28 49.16 4.78
C ASN A 139 2.18 49.87 6.14
N ARG A 140 2.49 49.20 7.26
CA ARG A 140 2.54 49.83 8.59
C ARG A 140 3.78 50.70 8.82
N GLY A 141 4.91 50.43 8.15
CA GLY A 141 6.13 51.22 8.28
C GLY A 141 6.06 52.58 7.57
N GLU A 142 5.29 52.67 6.49
CA GLU A 142 5.16 53.90 5.68
C GLU A 142 4.24 54.96 6.33
N ILE A 143 3.28 54.55 7.17
CA ILE A 143 2.34 55.48 7.84
C ILE A 143 3.00 56.20 9.03
N THR A 144 4.04 55.61 9.63
CA THR A 144 4.76 56.19 10.79
C THR A 144 5.71 57.34 10.44
N HIS A 145 5.92 57.68 9.17
CA HIS A 145 6.83 58.75 8.74
C HIS A 145 6.13 60.00 8.18
N MET A 146 4.80 60.09 8.28
CA MET A 146 4.01 61.18 7.69
C MET A 146 3.25 62.07 8.69
N ASN A 147 3.62 62.07 9.98
CA ASN A 147 3.11 63.04 10.97
C ASN A 147 4.25 63.78 11.66
#